data_AF-A0A140IDW7-F1
#
_entry.id   AF-A0A140IDW7-F1
#
_cell.length_a   1.000
_cell.length_b   1.000
_cell.length_c   1.000
_cell.angle_alpha   90.00
_cell.angle_beta   90.00
_cell.angle_gamma   90.00
#
_symmetry.space_group_name_H-M   'P 1'
#
loop_
_entity.id
_entity.type
_entity.pdbx_description
1 polymer ?
#
loop_
_entity_poly.entity_id
_entity_poly.type
_entity_poly.pdbx_seq_one_letter_code
_entity_poly.pdbx_strand_id
1 'polypeptide(L)'
;MTGICPPDDALSALVDEALPASARTELLTHCAGCPQCATRLDGLRRLHAAFLALPPAMLDVDLGERVIARLQAGATPAVQGRPHMGWRARWMSLARPLTRWSFALSSSAGATAAIAMGLWLGESLLQMEPSISPPSRNVTLVAMSLFDSVPPGNLCPSAHACDPTGNSR
;
A
#
# COMPACT_ATOMS: atom_id res chain seq x y z
N MET A 1 -22.63 38.23 -21.51
CA MET A 1 -23.34 37.41 -20.50
C MET A 1 -22.36 37.18 -19.36
N THR A 2 -22.53 37.90 -18.25
CA THR A 2 -21.68 37.80 -17.05
C THR A 2 -22.14 36.62 -16.20
N GLY A 3 -21.84 35.40 -16.68
CA GLY A 3 -21.91 34.21 -15.85
C GLY A 3 -20.72 34.15 -14.89
N ILE A 4 -20.88 33.45 -13.77
CA ILE A 4 -19.77 33.10 -12.88
C ILE A 4 -18.65 32.46 -13.73
N CYS A 5 -17.40 32.87 -13.50
CA CYS A 5 -16.25 32.27 -14.19
C CYS A 5 -16.12 30.79 -13.78
N PRO A 6 -15.80 29.88 -14.71
CA PRO A 6 -15.59 28.48 -14.40
C PRO A 6 -14.39 28.30 -13.44
N PRO A 7 -14.35 27.18 -12.70
CA PRO A 7 -13.18 26.83 -11.90
C PRO A 7 -11.95 26.59 -12.80
N ASP A 8 -10.75 26.85 -12.27
CA ASP A 8 -9.50 26.72 -13.03
C ASP A 8 -9.25 25.28 -13.51
N ASP A 9 -9.71 24.27 -12.76
CA ASP A 9 -9.62 22.85 -13.15
C ASP A 9 -10.32 22.56 -14.48
N ALA A 10 -11.42 23.26 -14.77
CA ALA A 10 -12.14 23.09 -16.03
C ALA A 10 -11.39 23.72 -17.21
N LEU A 11 -10.65 24.81 -16.98
CA LEU A 11 -9.73 25.38 -17.97
C LEU A 11 -8.52 24.47 -18.20
N SER A 12 -8.00 23.82 -17.15
CA SER A 12 -6.92 22.82 -17.30
C SER A 12 -7.41 21.60 -18.10
N ALA A 13 -8.57 21.04 -17.74
CA ALA A 13 -9.16 19.91 -18.44
C ALA A 13 -9.45 20.21 -19.92
N LEU A 14 -9.73 21.47 -20.27
CA LEU A 14 -9.86 21.91 -21.66
C LEU A 14 -8.52 21.83 -22.41
N VAL A 15 -7.40 22.18 -21.77
CA VAL A 15 -6.05 22.15 -22.37
C VAL A 15 -5.56 20.72 -22.52
N ASP A 16 -5.86 19.85 -21.56
CA ASP A 16 -5.46 18.44 -21.56
C ASP A 16 -6.42 17.53 -22.38
N GLU A 17 -7.37 18.12 -23.11
CA GLU A 17 -8.38 17.40 -23.91
C GLU A 17 -9.21 16.38 -23.10
N ALA A 18 -9.37 16.64 -21.80
CA ALA A 18 -10.02 15.76 -20.82
C ALA A 18 -11.52 16.06 -20.63
N LEU A 19 -12.09 17.00 -21.40
CA LEU A 19 -13.52 17.36 -21.35
C LEU A 19 -14.33 16.65 -22.44
N PRO A 20 -15.59 16.27 -22.16
CA PRO A 20 -16.51 15.83 -23.20
C PRO A 20 -16.82 16.97 -24.19
N ALA A 21 -17.16 16.62 -25.43
CA ALA A 21 -17.32 17.58 -26.53
C ALA A 21 -18.30 18.73 -26.23
N SER A 22 -19.42 18.45 -25.55
CA SER A 22 -20.40 19.47 -25.16
C SER A 22 -19.83 20.49 -24.18
N ALA A 23 -19.24 20.03 -23.07
CA ALA A 23 -18.62 20.89 -22.06
C ALA A 23 -17.46 21.71 -22.65
N ARG A 24 -16.69 21.12 -23.57
CA ARG A 24 -15.64 21.83 -24.31
C ARG A 24 -16.20 23.02 -25.09
N THR A 25 -17.28 22.82 -25.86
CA THR A 25 -17.86 23.90 -26.66
C THR A 25 -18.41 25.03 -25.80
N GLU A 26 -19.11 24.70 -24.71
CA GLU A 26 -19.63 25.69 -23.75
C GLU A 26 -18.50 26.49 -23.07
N LEU A 27 -17.42 25.83 -22.69
CA LEU A 27 -16.31 26.51 -22.02
C LEU A 27 -15.53 27.41 -22.98
N LEU A 28 -15.40 27.01 -24.25
CA LEU A 28 -14.83 27.84 -25.30
C LEU A 28 -15.71 29.07 -25.61
N THR A 29 -17.04 28.93 -25.66
CA THR A 29 -17.93 30.08 -25.86
C THR A 29 -17.87 31.04 -24.67
N HIS A 30 -17.75 30.52 -23.43
CA HIS A 30 -17.50 31.36 -22.26
C HIS A 30 -16.17 32.13 -22.38
N CYS A 31 -15.07 31.45 -22.74
CA CYS A 31 -13.76 32.09 -22.89
C CYS A 31 -13.77 33.17 -23.99
N ALA A 32 -14.55 32.99 -25.06
CA ALA A 32 -14.71 34.01 -26.09
C ALA A 32 -15.43 35.28 -25.57
N GLY A 33 -16.27 35.14 -24.54
CA GLY A 33 -17.01 36.25 -23.91
C GLY A 33 -16.36 36.84 -22.66
N CYS A 34 -15.37 36.17 -22.06
CA CYS A 34 -14.75 36.56 -20.78
C CYS A 34 -13.22 36.75 -20.94
N PRO A 35 -12.71 37.99 -20.92
CA PRO A 35 -11.29 38.27 -21.16
C PRO A 35 -10.37 37.71 -20.06
N GLN A 36 -10.86 37.57 -18.83
CA GLN A 36 -10.10 36.97 -17.73
C GLN A 36 -9.86 35.47 -17.98
N CYS A 37 -10.90 34.74 -18.37
CA CYS A 37 -10.80 33.33 -18.69
C CYS A 37 -9.96 33.09 -19.96
N ALA A 38 -10.09 33.95 -20.97
CA ALA A 38 -9.23 33.90 -22.16
C ALA A 38 -7.75 34.04 -21.80
N THR A 39 -7.41 35.03 -20.97
CA THR A 39 -6.03 35.27 -20.52
C THR A 39 -5.46 34.07 -19.74
N ARG A 40 -6.27 33.48 -18.85
CA ARG A 40 -5.87 32.27 -18.09
C ARG A 40 -5.66 31.08 -19.01
N LEU A 41 -6.58 30.84 -19.95
CA LEU A 41 -6.49 29.75 -20.92
C LEU A 41 -5.22 29.86 -21.78
N ASP A 42 -4.88 31.06 -22.24
CA ASP A 42 -3.64 31.30 -23.00
C ASP A 42 -2.38 31.13 -22.15
N GLY A 43 -2.46 31.42 -20.85
CA GLY A 43 -1.41 31.07 -19.88
C GLY A 43 -1.17 29.56 -19.81
N LEU A 44 -2.24 28.79 -19.60
CA LEU A 44 -2.17 27.32 -19.52
C LEU A 44 -1.69 26.69 -20.83
N ARG A 45 -2.15 27.17 -21.98
CA ARG A 45 -1.69 26.70 -23.30
C ARG A 45 -0.20 26.92 -23.52
N ARG A 46 0.33 28.07 -23.09
CA ARG A 46 1.78 28.35 -23.17
C ARG A 46 2.58 27.42 -22.28
N LEU A 47 2.11 27.13 -21.07
CA LEU A 47 2.74 26.16 -20.18
C LEU A 47 2.72 24.75 -20.79
N HIS A 48 1.57 24.31 -21.31
CA HIS A 48 1.43 23.01 -21.96
C HIS A 48 2.38 22.88 -23.16
N ALA A 49 2.48 23.91 -24.01
CA ALA A 49 3.43 23.92 -25.12
C ALA A 49 4.89 23.88 -24.64
N ALA A 50 5.23 24.56 -23.55
CA ALA A 50 6.56 24.51 -22.96
C ALA A 50 6.90 23.11 -22.41
N PHE A 51 5.94 22.40 -21.81
CA PHE A 51 6.12 21.02 -21.36
C PHE A 51 6.35 20.07 -22.54
N LEU A 52 5.59 20.21 -23.64
CA LEU A 52 5.80 19.41 -24.85
C LEU A 52 7.14 19.69 -25.54
N ALA A 53 7.70 20.88 -25.35
CA ALA A 53 9.01 21.25 -25.87
C ALA A 53 10.19 20.77 -25.01
N LEU A 54 9.93 20.15 -23.85
CA LEU A 54 11.02 19.61 -23.03
C LEU A 54 11.75 18.49 -23.80
N PRO A 55 13.09 18.46 -23.73
CA PRO A 55 13.85 17.38 -24.35
C PRO A 55 13.43 16.05 -23.72
N PRO A 56 13.36 14.96 -24.50
CA PRO A 56 13.10 13.65 -23.94
C PRO A 56 14.16 13.34 -22.88
N ALA A 57 13.71 13.02 -21.68
CA ALA A 57 14.60 12.60 -20.60
C ALA A 57 15.18 11.22 -20.98
N MET A 58 16.36 11.23 -21.58
CA MET A 58 17.13 10.01 -21.75
C MET A 58 17.71 9.64 -20.39
N LEU A 59 17.24 8.54 -19.82
CA LEU A 59 17.90 7.96 -18.67
C LEU A 59 19.20 7.32 -19.17
N ASP A 60 20.33 7.76 -18.63
CA ASP A 60 21.66 7.16 -18.86
C ASP A 60 21.79 5.75 -18.25
N VAL A 61 20.71 5.27 -17.63
CA VAL A 61 20.62 3.99 -16.96
C VAL A 61 19.42 3.23 -17.50
N ASP A 62 19.66 2.01 -17.96
CA ASP A 62 18.60 1.06 -18.28
C ASP A 62 17.89 0.63 -16.98
N LEU A 63 16.77 1.31 -16.69
CA LEU A 63 15.90 0.93 -15.58
C LEU A 63 15.16 -0.38 -15.86
N GLY A 64 14.93 -0.75 -17.12
CA GLY A 64 14.28 -2.00 -17.51
C GLY A 64 15.09 -3.20 -17.03
N GLU A 65 16.38 -3.22 -17.35
CA GLU A 65 17.34 -4.21 -16.87
C GLU A 65 17.37 -4.29 -15.33
N ARG A 66 17.41 -3.14 -14.65
CA ARG A 66 17.42 -3.12 -13.17
C ARG A 66 16.11 -3.62 -12.55
N VAL A 67 14.97 -3.30 -13.16
CA VAL A 67 13.67 -3.80 -12.71
C VAL A 67 13.58 -5.30 -12.93
N ILE A 68 13.99 -5.81 -14.11
CA ILE A 68 14.03 -7.25 -14.40
C ILE A 68 14.93 -7.98 -13.41
N ALA A 69 16.15 -7.48 -13.17
CA ALA A 69 17.08 -8.06 -12.21
C ALA A 69 16.49 -8.11 -10.80
N ARG A 70 15.76 -7.07 -10.37
CA ARG A 70 15.07 -7.06 -9.07
C ARG A 70 13.90 -8.04 -9.01
N LEU A 71 13.11 -8.14 -10.08
CA LEU A 71 12.01 -9.11 -10.16
C LEU A 71 12.54 -10.55 -10.10
N GLN A 72 13.67 -10.82 -10.75
CA GLN A 72 14.34 -12.13 -10.71
C GLN A 72 15.00 -12.41 -9.35
N ALA A 73 15.63 -11.41 -8.73
CA ALA A 73 16.22 -11.55 -7.39
C ALA A 73 15.16 -11.70 -6.29
N GLY A 74 14.00 -11.05 -6.46
CA GLY A 74 12.84 -11.15 -5.57
C GLY A 74 11.95 -12.36 -5.83
N ALA A 75 12.14 -13.05 -6.96
CA ALA A 75 11.57 -14.38 -7.18
C ALA A 75 12.29 -15.36 -6.24
N THR A 76 11.82 -15.43 -4.99
CA THR A 76 12.25 -16.47 -4.06
C THR A 76 12.17 -17.81 -4.78
N PRO A 77 13.25 -18.62 -4.81
CA PRO A 77 13.19 -19.94 -5.41
C PRO A 77 12.01 -20.66 -4.76
N ALA A 78 11.10 -21.15 -5.61
CA ALA A 78 9.91 -21.89 -5.20
C ALA A 78 10.28 -22.77 -4.02
N VAL A 79 9.61 -22.54 -2.88
CA VAL A 79 9.77 -23.25 -1.60
C VAL A 79 10.20 -24.67 -1.92
N GLN A 80 11.52 -24.93 -1.81
CA GLN A 80 12.04 -26.28 -2.01
C GLN A 80 11.33 -27.09 -0.94
N GLY A 81 10.38 -27.91 -1.39
CA GLY A 81 9.53 -28.69 -0.52
C GLY A 81 10.44 -29.37 0.49
N ARG A 82 10.29 -29.01 1.76
CA ARG A 82 11.03 -29.66 2.85
C ARG A 82 10.92 -31.16 2.58
N PRO A 83 12.04 -31.89 2.46
CA PRO A 83 11.96 -33.33 2.23
C PRO A 83 11.07 -33.89 3.31
N HIS A 84 9.97 -34.53 2.91
CA HIS A 84 8.97 -35.07 3.81
C HIS A 84 9.67 -36.07 4.72
N MET A 85 10.08 -35.59 5.90
CA MET A 85 10.77 -36.41 6.87
C MET A 85 9.74 -37.42 7.34
N GLY A 86 9.86 -38.66 6.86
CA GLY A 86 8.89 -39.71 7.13
C GLY A 86 8.66 -39.84 8.63
N TRP A 87 7.42 -40.12 9.03
CA TRP A 87 6.98 -40.21 10.43
C TRP A 87 7.91 -41.06 11.33
N ARG A 88 8.61 -42.05 10.74
CA ARG A 88 9.62 -42.90 11.41
C ARG A 88 10.86 -42.13 11.86
N ALA A 89 11.32 -41.15 11.09
CA ALA A 89 12.45 -40.30 11.45
C ALA A 89 12.07 -39.33 12.59
N ARG A 90 10.81 -38.85 12.58
CA ARG A 90 10.24 -38.08 13.69
C ARG A 90 10.13 -38.93 14.96
N TRP A 91 9.68 -40.17 14.86
CA TRP A 91 9.65 -41.11 16.00
C TRP A 91 11.04 -41.46 16.54
N MET A 92 12.04 -41.65 15.68
CA MET A 92 13.41 -41.92 16.15
C MET A 92 14.08 -40.70 16.80
N SER A 93 13.67 -39.47 16.47
CA SER A 93 14.13 -38.27 17.20
C SER A 93 13.50 -38.14 18.59
N LEU A 94 12.28 -38.64 18.78
CA LEU A 94 11.60 -38.74 20.08
C LEU A 94 12.16 -39.88 20.94
N ALA A 95 12.65 -40.95 20.29
CA ALA A 95 13.29 -42.09 20.94
C ALA A 95 14.81 -41.90 21.12
N ARG A 96 15.34 -40.66 21.04
CA ARG A 96 16.72 -40.41 21.46
C ARG A 96 16.82 -40.74 22.95
N PRO A 97 17.63 -41.74 23.34
CA PRO A 97 17.69 -42.16 24.72
C PRO A 97 18.23 -41.00 25.57
N LEU A 98 17.46 -40.62 26.59
CA LEU A 98 17.77 -39.65 27.64
C LEU A 98 18.90 -40.14 28.57
N THR A 99 19.94 -40.77 28.03
CA THR A 99 21.02 -41.39 28.79
C THR A 99 22.35 -40.68 28.60
N ARG A 100 22.36 -39.34 28.62
CA ARG A 100 23.59 -38.59 28.98
C ARG A 100 23.35 -37.10 29.22
N TRP A 101 22.83 -36.75 30.40
CA TRP A 101 23.36 -35.66 31.25
C TRP A 101 22.41 -35.35 32.40
N SER A 102 22.72 -35.99 33.51
CA SER A 102 22.44 -35.51 34.85
C SER A 102 23.19 -34.19 35.10
N PHE A 103 22.47 -33.07 35.15
CA PHE A 103 22.58 -32.11 36.27
C PHE A 103 21.35 -31.20 36.26
N ALA A 104 20.72 -31.16 37.42
CA ALA A 104 19.46 -30.52 37.70
C ALA A 104 19.60 -28.99 37.74
N LEU A 105 18.80 -28.30 36.94
CA LEU A 105 18.11 -27.08 37.36
C LEU A 105 16.73 -27.13 36.69
N SER A 106 15.68 -27.01 37.50
CA SER A 106 14.29 -27.25 37.11
C SER A 106 13.88 -26.43 35.87
N SER A 107 13.51 -27.11 34.79
CA SER A 107 13.01 -26.49 33.55
C SER A 107 11.71 -25.69 33.75
N SER A 108 11.05 -25.78 34.91
CA SER A 108 9.84 -25.03 35.21
C SER A 108 10.09 -23.64 35.81
N ALA A 109 11.29 -23.34 36.31
CA ALA A 109 11.56 -22.07 36.98
C ALA A 109 11.76 -20.89 36.00
N GLY A 110 12.30 -21.15 34.80
CA GLY A 110 12.55 -20.09 33.81
C GLY A 110 11.28 -19.60 33.10
N ALA A 111 10.33 -20.51 32.85
CA ALA A 111 9.11 -20.18 32.11
C ALA A 111 8.15 -19.29 32.90
N THR A 112 8.00 -19.55 34.21
CA THR A 112 7.15 -18.74 35.09
C THR A 112 7.72 -17.34 35.30
N ALA A 113 9.04 -17.21 35.45
CA ALA A 113 9.71 -15.93 35.60
C ALA A 113 9.54 -15.02 34.37
N ALA A 114 9.65 -15.56 33.16
CA ALA A 114 9.47 -14.79 31.93
C ALA A 114 8.04 -14.27 31.76
N ILE A 115 7.03 -15.09 32.07
CA ILE A 115 5.61 -14.69 31.98
C ILE A 115 5.29 -13.63 33.03
N ALA A 116 5.74 -13.81 34.28
CA ALA A 116 5.53 -12.83 35.34
C ALA A 116 6.19 -11.48 35.03
N MET A 117 7.42 -11.50 34.51
CA MET A 117 8.13 -10.29 34.10
C MET A 117 7.45 -9.58 32.92
N GLY A 118 6.96 -10.35 31.94
CA GLY A 118 6.23 -9.83 30.79
C GLY A 118 4.90 -9.17 31.17
N LEU A 119 4.11 -9.80 32.05
CA LEU A 119 2.87 -9.21 32.58
C LEU A 119 3.14 -7.93 33.38
N TRP A 120 4.18 -7.94 34.22
CA TRP A 120 4.54 -6.78 35.04
C TRP A 120 5.01 -5.58 34.20
N LEU A 121 5.84 -5.82 33.17
CA LEU A 121 6.26 -4.80 32.22
C LEU A 121 5.11 -4.30 31.34
N GLY A 122 4.20 -5.18 30.91
CA GLY A 122 3.04 -4.80 30.11
C GLY A 122 2.08 -3.88 30.87
N GLU A 123 1.79 -4.18 32.13
CA GLU A 123 0.92 -3.36 32.99
C GLU A 123 1.53 -1.97 33.27
N SER A 124 2.84 -1.91 33.52
CA SER A 124 3.58 -0.65 33.70
C SER A 124 3.48 0.27 32.47
N LEU A 125 3.42 -0.28 31.27
CA LEU A 125 3.32 0.50 30.03
C LEU A 125 1.90 1.04 29.80
N LEU A 126 0.88 0.27 30.20
CA LEU A 126 -0.53 0.69 30.08
C LEU A 126 -0.90 1.78 31.10
N GLN A 127 -0.23 1.85 32.25
CA GLN A 127 -0.46 2.90 33.24
C GLN A 127 0.23 4.24 32.90
N MET A 128 1.06 4.30 31.86
CA MET A 128 1.79 5.52 31.45
C MET A 128 1.09 6.34 30.36
N GLU A 129 -0.09 5.93 29.87
CA GLU A 129 -0.86 6.71 28.89
C GLU A 129 -1.85 7.67 29.59
N PRO A 130 -1.78 8.98 29.34
CA PRO A 130 -2.86 9.90 29.67
C PRO A 130 -4.10 9.51 28.86
N SER A 131 -5.28 9.63 29.47
CA SER A 131 -6.58 9.29 28.90
C SER A 131 -6.79 9.87 27.49
N ILE A 132 -6.56 9.08 26.45
CA ILE A 132 -6.99 9.36 25.09
C ILE A 132 -8.42 8.83 24.97
N SER A 133 -9.35 9.77 24.85
CA SER A 133 -10.77 9.56 24.59
C SER A 133 -11.03 8.55 23.44
N PRO A 134 -12.14 7.80 23.47
CA PRO A 134 -12.42 6.79 22.45
C PRO A 134 -12.58 7.44 21.06
N PRO A 135 -11.99 6.86 19.99
CA PRO A 135 -12.19 7.36 18.64
C PRO A 135 -13.64 7.15 18.20
N SER A 136 -14.21 8.21 17.64
CA SER A 136 -15.51 8.23 16.99
C SER A 136 -15.63 7.13 15.94
N ARG A 137 -16.74 6.41 16.02
CA ARG A 137 -17.16 5.22 15.27
C ARG A 137 -17.48 5.53 13.80
N ASN A 138 -16.55 6.08 13.01
CA ASN A 138 -16.75 6.38 11.58
C ASN A 138 -15.56 7.11 10.93
N VAL A 139 -14.34 6.55 11.05
CA VAL A 139 -13.26 6.88 10.12
C VAL A 139 -12.96 5.64 9.29
N THR A 140 -13.56 5.60 8.10
CA THR A 140 -13.20 4.71 7.01
C THR A 140 -11.74 4.96 6.62
N LEU A 141 -10.83 4.15 7.16
CA LEU A 141 -9.43 4.06 6.73
C LEU A 141 -9.33 3.38 5.35
N VAL A 142 -9.99 3.95 4.34
CA VAL A 142 -9.97 3.47 2.94
C VAL A 142 -8.93 4.24 2.11
N ALA A 143 -8.30 5.28 2.66
CA ALA A 143 -7.39 6.16 1.90
C ALA A 143 -5.90 5.75 1.93
N MET A 144 -5.53 4.55 2.39
CA MET A 144 -4.14 4.04 2.28
C MET A 144 -4.00 2.78 1.43
N SER A 145 -5.03 2.37 0.69
CA SER A 145 -4.95 1.26 -0.29
C SER A 145 -4.52 1.70 -1.69
N LEU A 146 -4.34 3.00 -1.95
CA LEU A 146 -3.84 3.52 -3.23
C LEU A 146 -2.35 3.20 -3.50
N PHE A 147 -1.63 2.69 -2.49
CA PHE A 147 -0.27 2.19 -2.61
C PHE A 147 -0.12 0.74 -2.17
N ASP A 148 -1.23 -0.01 -2.11
CA ASP A 148 -1.12 -1.44 -1.88
C ASP A 148 -0.44 -2.09 -3.09
N SER A 149 0.70 -2.74 -2.85
CA SER A 149 1.55 -3.38 -3.85
C SER A 149 0.92 -4.65 -4.45
N VAL A 150 -0.40 -4.72 -4.51
CA VAL A 150 -1.16 -5.83 -5.10
C VAL A 150 -1.53 -5.44 -6.53
N PRO A 151 -0.78 -5.90 -7.55
CA PRO A 151 -1.20 -5.73 -8.94
C PRO A 151 -2.56 -6.41 -9.14
N PRO A 152 -3.47 -5.84 -9.96
CA PRO A 152 -4.73 -6.49 -10.28
C PRO A 152 -4.43 -7.85 -10.93
N GLY A 153 -4.70 -8.94 -10.20
CA GLY A 153 -4.39 -10.30 -10.63
C GLY A 153 -3.79 -11.23 -9.56
N ASN A 154 -3.53 -10.76 -8.33
CA ASN A 154 -3.05 -11.67 -7.28
C ASN A 154 -4.18 -12.54 -6.71
N LEU A 155 -3.89 -13.83 -6.52
CA LEU A 155 -4.80 -14.78 -5.90
C LEU A 155 -4.78 -14.54 -4.38
N CYS A 156 -5.97 -14.34 -3.83
CA CYS A 156 -6.18 -14.22 -2.39
C CYS A 156 -5.59 -15.46 -1.69
N PRO A 157 -4.76 -15.30 -0.65
CA PRO A 157 -4.12 -16.44 0.03
C PRO A 157 -5.15 -17.39 0.67
N SER A 158 -6.39 -16.93 0.87
CA SER A 158 -7.56 -17.76 1.14
C SER A 158 -8.83 -17.03 0.68
N ALA A 159 -9.91 -17.79 0.40
CA ALA A 159 -11.16 -17.25 -0.14
C ALA A 159 -11.83 -16.17 0.76
N HIS A 160 -11.54 -16.18 2.06
CA HIS A 160 -12.06 -15.20 3.01
C HIS A 160 -11.25 -13.90 3.10
N ALA A 161 -10.04 -13.86 2.54
CA ALA A 161 -9.17 -12.67 2.62
C ALA A 161 -9.60 -11.56 1.64
N CYS A 162 -10.38 -11.90 0.61
CA CYS A 162 -10.84 -10.97 -0.41
C CYS A 162 -12.35 -10.84 -0.48
N ASP A 163 -13.07 -11.32 0.52
CA ASP A 163 -14.51 -11.09 0.60
C ASP A 163 -14.74 -9.74 1.30
N PRO A 164 -15.15 -8.67 0.59
CA PRO A 164 -15.49 -7.40 1.22
C PRO A 164 -16.80 -7.48 2.02
N THR A 165 -17.52 -8.61 1.94
CA THR A 165 -18.75 -8.88 2.68
C THR A 165 -18.54 -10.00 3.68
N GLY A 166 -17.93 -9.65 4.83
CA GLY A 166 -18.05 -10.48 6.02
C GLY A 166 -19.50 -10.53 6.49
N ASN A 167 -20.28 -11.49 5.99
CA ASN A 167 -21.39 -12.17 6.69
C ASN A 167 -22.05 -13.23 5.78
N SER A 168 -21.87 -14.52 6.09
CA SER A 168 -22.99 -15.46 6.03
C SER A 168 -22.74 -16.74 6.84
N ARG A 169 -23.51 -16.85 7.92
CA ARG A 169 -23.78 -17.98 8.84
C ARG A 169 -22.82 -18.20 10.01
#